data_AF-A0A553MM07-F1
#
_entry.id   AF-A0A553MM07-F1
#
_cell.length_a   1.000
_cell.length_b   1.000
_cell.length_c   1.000
_cell.angle_alpha   90.00
_cell.angle_beta   90.00
_cell.angle_gamma   90.00
#
_symmetry.space_group_name_H-M   'P 1'
#
loop_
_entity.id
_entity.type
_entity.pdbx_description
1 polymer ?
#
loop_
_entity_poly.entity_id
_entity_poly.type
_entity_poly.pdbx_seq_one_letter_code
_entity_poly.pdbx_strand_id
1 'polypeptide(L)'
;MTEQTDLRKNVDVGVVHFIPLIKPKIQLPFKIVEKVVKNVFQFRRKHCYRGLEMLFPEQQRKEMTAELLRVAGVNSQKRPFELCMADFRALAIAYNKFCIENPALYQYDFREDLSLKNYNRKQGIDLSSLKTNLKAGDGSAESQTFHK
;
A
#
# COMPACT_ATOMS: atom_id res chain seq x y z
N MET A 1 9.03 58.92 1.43
CA MET A 1 9.85 57.88 0.80
C MET A 1 9.14 56.56 1.04
N THR A 2 8.28 56.15 0.11
CA THR A 2 7.46 54.93 0.25
C THR A 2 8.27 53.76 -0.31
N GLU A 3 8.69 52.85 0.58
CA GLU A 3 9.25 51.56 0.17
C GLU A 3 8.15 50.71 -0.47
N GLN A 4 8.27 50.49 -1.78
CA GLN A 4 7.48 49.52 -2.51
C GLN A 4 8.04 48.13 -2.18
N THR A 5 7.40 47.40 -1.28
CA THR A 5 7.80 46.03 -0.94
C THR A 5 7.55 45.12 -2.15
N ASP A 6 8.62 44.65 -2.78
CA ASP A 6 8.58 43.75 -3.93
C ASP A 6 7.98 42.40 -3.52
N LEU A 7 6.74 42.14 -3.95
CA LEU A 7 5.95 40.94 -3.63
C LEU A 7 6.42 39.69 -4.42
N ARG A 8 7.72 39.57 -4.69
CA ARG A 8 8.29 38.46 -5.48
C ARG A 8 8.20 37.15 -4.70
N LYS A 9 7.59 36.15 -5.33
CA LYS A 9 7.61 34.77 -4.82
C LYS A 9 9.01 34.20 -5.02
N ASN A 10 9.54 33.51 -4.00
CA ASN A 10 10.87 32.88 -4.00
C ASN A 10 10.99 31.64 -4.90
N VAL A 11 10.08 31.46 -5.87
CA VAL A 11 10.05 30.29 -6.77
C VAL A 11 9.64 30.73 -8.18
N ASP A 12 10.24 30.08 -9.17
CA ASP A 12 9.91 30.29 -10.59
C ASP A 12 8.56 29.68 -10.98
N VAL A 13 7.99 30.16 -12.10
CA VAL A 13 6.70 29.70 -12.63
C VAL A 13 6.93 28.86 -13.88
N GLY A 14 6.47 27.61 -13.85
CA GLY A 14 6.38 26.74 -15.02
C GLY A 14 4.95 26.70 -15.58
N VAL A 15 4.77 26.98 -16.86
CA VAL A 15 3.48 26.82 -17.57
C VAL A 15 3.45 25.45 -18.23
N VAL A 16 2.48 24.61 -17.88
CA VAL A 16 2.30 23.26 -18.42
C VAL A 16 0.90 23.07 -18.99
N HIS A 17 0.80 22.37 -20.12
CA HIS A 17 -0.47 22.03 -20.75
C HIS A 17 -0.64 20.50 -20.79
N PHE A 18 -1.76 20.00 -20.29
CA PHE A 18 -2.09 18.57 -20.26
C PHE A 18 -3.24 18.29 -21.22
N ILE A 19 -3.00 17.38 -22.17
CA ILE A 19 -4.04 16.85 -23.06
C ILE A 19 -4.40 15.45 -22.57
N PRO A 20 -5.65 15.17 -22.19
CA PRO A 20 -6.06 13.84 -21.80
C PRO A 20 -5.78 12.81 -22.90
N LEU A 21 -5.23 11.66 -22.52
CA LEU A 21 -5.02 10.56 -23.46
C LEU A 21 -6.37 9.92 -23.82
N ILE A 22 -6.57 9.60 -25.10
CA ILE A 22 -7.76 8.88 -25.58
C ILE A 22 -7.93 7.55 -24.83
N LYS A 23 -6.84 6.84 -24.57
CA LYS A 23 -6.82 5.62 -23.74
C LYS A 23 -5.86 5.82 -22.56
N PRO A 24 -6.31 5.62 -21.31
CA PRO A 24 -5.44 5.79 -20.16
C PRO A 24 -4.35 4.71 -20.14
N LYS A 25 -3.17 5.08 -19.63
CA LYS A 25 -2.04 4.15 -19.47
C LYS A 25 -2.28 3.09 -18.38
N ILE A 26 -3.28 3.22 -17.53
CA ILE A 26 -3.64 2.19 -16.56
C ILE A 26 -5.17 2.16 -16.52
N GLN A 27 -5.77 1.04 -16.93
CA GLN A 27 -7.22 0.88 -17.03
C GLN A 27 -7.76 0.29 -15.72
N LEU A 28 -7.62 1.03 -14.63
CA LEU A 28 -8.10 0.65 -13.30
C LEU A 28 -8.73 1.85 -12.60
N PRO A 29 -9.55 1.62 -11.55
CA PRO A 29 -10.05 2.70 -10.71
C PRO A 29 -8.90 3.55 -10.19
N PHE A 30 -9.03 4.88 -10.28
CA PHE A 30 -7.98 5.82 -9.88
C PHE A 30 -7.48 5.56 -8.46
N LYS A 31 -8.36 5.17 -7.53
CA LYS A 31 -8.01 4.88 -6.13
C LYS A 31 -7.00 3.75 -5.96
N ILE A 32 -7.06 2.71 -6.80
CA ILE A 32 -6.07 1.62 -6.79
C ILE A 32 -4.71 2.17 -7.25
N VAL A 33 -4.71 2.89 -8.38
CA VAL A 33 -3.48 3.45 -8.97
C VAL A 33 -2.83 4.45 -8.00
N GLU A 34 -3.64 5.37 -7.47
CA GLU A 34 -3.24 6.36 -6.47
C GLU A 34 -2.64 5.69 -5.24
N LYS A 35 -3.29 4.64 -4.70
CA LYS A 35 -2.81 3.92 -3.52
C LYS A 35 -1.46 3.27 -3.74
N VAL A 36 -1.28 2.56 -4.87
CA VAL A 36 0.00 1.94 -5.22
C VAL A 36 1.10 2.99 -5.40
N VAL A 37 0.84 4.02 -6.20
CA VAL A 37 1.83 5.08 -6.48
C VAL A 37 2.24 5.81 -5.20
N LYS A 38 1.28 6.20 -4.35
CA LYS A 38 1.56 6.88 -3.07
C LYS A 38 2.45 6.04 -2.16
N ASN A 39 2.16 4.74 -2.02
CA ASN A 39 2.94 3.84 -1.17
C ASN A 39 4.36 3.63 -1.73
N VAL A 40 4.51 3.44 -3.04
CA VAL A 40 5.83 3.33 -3.69
C VAL A 40 6.68 4.58 -3.42
N PHE A 41 6.12 5.79 -3.57
CA PHE A 41 6.86 7.04 -3.41
C PHE A 41 7.03 7.52 -1.96
N GLN A 42 6.49 6.79 -0.97
CA GLN A 42 6.61 7.16 0.43
C GLN A 42 8.06 7.27 0.90
N PHE A 43 8.91 6.34 0.44
CA PHE A 43 10.31 6.27 0.85
C PHE A 43 11.25 6.47 -0.34
N ARG A 44 11.33 7.71 -0.86
CA ARG A 44 12.12 8.07 -2.06
C ARG A 44 13.57 7.60 -2.06
N ARG A 45 14.20 7.46 -0.88
CA ARG A 45 15.60 7.02 -0.70
C ARG A 45 15.77 5.52 -0.46
N LYS A 46 14.68 4.75 -0.45
CA LYS A 46 14.69 3.28 -0.24
C LYS A 46 14.31 2.58 -1.54
N HIS A 47 14.53 1.27 -1.61
CA HIS A 47 13.98 0.46 -2.70
C HIS A 47 12.45 0.44 -2.65
N CYS A 48 11.81 0.32 -3.80
CA CYS A 48 10.35 0.34 -3.94
C CYS A 48 9.66 -0.73 -3.10
N TYR A 49 10.34 -1.87 -2.86
CA TYR A 49 9.91 -2.91 -1.93
C TYR A 49 9.44 -2.33 -0.59
N ARG A 50 10.18 -1.38 -0.02
CA ARG A 50 9.86 -0.80 1.29
C ARG A 50 8.57 0.03 1.28
N GLY A 51 8.26 0.67 0.16
CA GLY A 51 6.99 1.38 -0.02
C GLY A 51 5.83 0.41 -0.22
N LEU A 52 6.04 -0.62 -1.06
CA LEU A 52 5.04 -1.63 -1.37
C LEU A 52 4.63 -2.46 -0.16
N GLU A 53 5.54 -2.69 0.79
CA GLU A 53 5.25 -3.30 2.08
C GLU A 53 4.08 -2.62 2.82
N MET A 54 3.91 -1.30 2.65
CA MET A 54 2.87 -0.55 3.34
C MET A 54 1.46 -0.76 2.75
N LEU A 55 1.35 -1.48 1.64
CA LEU A 55 0.06 -1.91 1.07
C LEU A 55 -0.57 -3.08 1.82
N PHE A 56 0.19 -3.73 2.70
CA PHE A 56 -0.19 -4.99 3.33
C PHE A 56 -0.11 -4.94 4.87
N PRO A 57 -1.03 -5.64 5.56
CA PRO A 57 -0.98 -5.85 7.01
C PRO A 57 0.35 -6.47 7.44
N GLU A 58 0.82 -6.08 8.63
CA GLU A 58 2.15 -6.46 9.10
C GLU A 58 2.40 -7.96 9.17
N GLN A 59 1.37 -8.75 9.49
CA GLN A 59 1.44 -10.19 9.66
C GLN A 59 1.88 -10.91 8.38
N GLN A 60 1.45 -10.41 7.21
CA GLN A 60 1.66 -11.07 5.91
C GLN A 60 2.47 -10.20 4.94
N ARG A 61 2.89 -9.01 5.38
CA ARG A 61 3.55 -7.99 4.57
C ARG A 61 4.68 -8.49 3.70
N LYS A 62 5.62 -9.28 4.27
CA LYS A 62 6.79 -9.75 3.53
C LYS A 62 6.40 -10.68 2.38
N GLU A 63 5.55 -11.66 2.68
CA GLU A 63 5.10 -12.69 1.74
C GLU A 63 4.26 -12.04 0.62
N MET A 64 3.28 -11.21 0.97
CA MET A 64 2.42 -10.55 -0.01
C MET A 64 3.16 -9.54 -0.87
N THR A 65 4.16 -8.83 -0.32
CA THR A 65 4.98 -7.90 -1.11
C THR A 65 5.87 -8.64 -2.09
N ALA A 66 6.49 -9.75 -1.67
CA ALA A 66 7.27 -10.59 -2.56
C ALA A 66 6.40 -11.14 -3.69
N GLU A 67 5.19 -11.62 -3.36
CA GLU A 67 4.24 -12.13 -4.35
C GLU A 67 3.74 -11.04 -5.30
N LEU A 68 3.44 -9.83 -4.79
CA LEU A 68 3.06 -8.68 -5.61
C LEU A 68 4.14 -8.37 -6.66
N LEU A 69 5.41 -8.29 -6.24
CA LEU A 69 6.53 -8.01 -7.12
C LEU A 69 6.76 -9.14 -8.13
N ARG A 70 6.60 -10.39 -7.71
CA ARG A 70 6.70 -11.57 -8.58
C ARG A 70 5.62 -11.55 -9.66
N VAL A 71 4.35 -11.34 -9.28
CA VAL A 71 3.21 -11.27 -10.22
C VAL A 71 3.31 -10.05 -11.14
N ALA A 72 3.80 -8.93 -10.64
CA ALA A 72 4.00 -7.72 -11.45
C ALA A 72 5.26 -7.78 -12.34
N GLY A 73 6.19 -8.70 -12.09
CA GLY A 73 7.46 -8.76 -12.81
C GLY A 73 8.37 -7.55 -12.57
N VAL A 74 8.27 -6.91 -11.39
CA VAL A 74 9.02 -5.69 -11.07
C VAL A 74 10.21 -6.00 -10.16
N ASN A 75 11.39 -5.46 -10.49
CA ASN A 75 12.59 -5.63 -9.68
C ASN A 75 12.46 -4.90 -8.33
N SER A 76 12.57 -5.66 -7.23
CA SER A 76 12.46 -5.18 -5.85
C SER A 76 13.52 -4.16 -5.44
N GLN A 77 14.67 -4.12 -6.12
CA GLN A 77 15.80 -3.24 -5.81
C GLN A 77 15.71 -1.87 -6.49
N LYS A 78 14.80 -1.68 -7.47
CA LYS A 78 14.56 -0.37 -8.07
C LYS A 78 14.10 0.63 -7.01
N ARG A 79 14.62 1.85 -7.06
CA ARG A 79 14.11 3.00 -6.31
C ARG A 79 12.84 3.54 -6.96
N PRO A 80 11.98 4.27 -6.21
CA PRO A 80 10.71 4.77 -6.73
C PRO A 80 10.82 5.58 -8.03
N PHE A 81 11.87 6.39 -8.17
CA PHE A 81 12.09 7.23 -9.37
C PHE A 81 12.67 6.45 -10.57
N GLU A 82 13.09 5.20 -10.37
CA GLU A 82 13.60 4.31 -11.43
C GLU A 82 12.48 3.45 -12.04
N LEU A 83 11.28 3.50 -11.48
CA LEU A 83 10.10 2.79 -11.99
C LEU A 83 9.47 3.57 -13.14
N CYS A 84 9.18 2.88 -14.23
CA CYS A 84 8.50 3.44 -15.39
C CYS A 84 6.98 3.25 -15.32
N MET A 85 6.26 3.85 -16.28
CA MET A 85 4.80 3.69 -16.36
C MET A 85 4.33 2.25 -16.55
N ALA A 86 5.13 1.39 -17.18
CA ALA A 86 4.82 -0.03 -17.33
C ALA A 86 4.92 -0.76 -15.98
N ASP A 87 5.93 -0.45 -15.16
CA ASP A 87 6.07 -0.98 -13.82
C ASP A 87 4.84 -0.61 -12.96
N PHE A 88 4.40 0.65 -12.99
CA PHE A 88 3.20 1.08 -12.25
C PHE A 88 1.91 0.43 -12.77
N ARG A 89 1.78 0.25 -14.09
CA ARG A 89 0.65 -0.48 -14.67
C ARG A 89 0.61 -1.92 -14.14
N ALA A 90 1.74 -2.62 -14.15
CA ALA A 90 1.85 -4.00 -13.70
C ALA A 90 1.56 -4.12 -12.19
N LEU A 91 2.15 -3.25 -11.36
CA LEU A 91 1.90 -3.22 -9.92
C LEU A 91 0.43 -2.94 -9.60
N ALA A 92 -0.20 -1.99 -10.28
CA ALA A 92 -1.60 -1.67 -10.06
C ALA A 92 -2.53 -2.83 -10.47
N ILE A 93 -2.26 -3.49 -11.59
CA ILE A 93 -3.03 -4.67 -12.04
C ILE A 93 -2.86 -5.82 -11.05
N ALA A 94 -1.63 -6.10 -10.62
CA ALA A 94 -1.36 -7.15 -9.65
C ALA A 94 -2.05 -6.84 -8.31
N TYR A 95 -1.88 -5.65 -7.75
CA TYR A 95 -2.52 -5.27 -6.49
C TYR A 95 -4.04 -5.29 -6.57
N ASN A 96 -4.64 -4.90 -7.71
CA ASN A 96 -6.08 -5.00 -7.89
C ASN A 96 -6.59 -6.45 -7.76
N LYS A 97 -5.83 -7.45 -8.22
CA LYS A 97 -6.19 -8.87 -8.03
C LYS A 97 -6.22 -9.24 -6.55
N PHE A 98 -5.23 -8.80 -5.78
CA PHE A 98 -5.19 -9.00 -4.34
C PHE A 98 -6.39 -8.34 -3.65
N CYS A 99 -6.80 -7.14 -4.08
CA CYS A 99 -8.00 -6.48 -3.55
C CYS A 99 -9.31 -7.20 -3.93
N ILE A 100 -9.38 -7.87 -5.08
CA ILE A 100 -10.54 -8.69 -5.46
C ILE A 100 -10.62 -9.92 -4.56
N GLU A 101 -9.49 -10.59 -4.32
CA GLU A 101 -9.40 -11.79 -3.46
C GLU A 101 -9.58 -11.47 -1.97
N ASN A 102 -9.09 -10.31 -1.53
CA ASN A 102 -9.22 -9.81 -0.17
C ASN A 102 -9.68 -8.34 -0.18
N PRO A 103 -11.00 -8.08 -0.18
CA PRO A 103 -11.57 -6.74 -0.23
C PRO A 103 -11.10 -5.81 0.90
N ALA A 104 -10.69 -6.34 2.06
CA ALA A 104 -10.18 -5.52 3.17
C ALA A 104 -8.89 -4.77 2.80
N LEU A 105 -8.09 -5.29 1.87
CA LEU A 105 -6.87 -4.63 1.40
C LEU A 105 -7.16 -3.30 0.70
N TYR A 106 -8.33 -3.17 0.07
CA TYR A 106 -8.72 -1.92 -0.59
C TYR A 106 -8.77 -0.76 0.43
N GLN A 107 -9.31 -1.03 1.62
CA GLN A 107 -9.49 -0.03 2.69
C GLN A 107 -8.31 0.05 3.65
N TYR A 108 -7.43 -0.96 3.68
CA TYR A 108 -6.27 -1.00 4.58
C TYR A 108 -5.41 0.28 4.52
N ASP A 109 -5.16 0.92 5.67
CA ASP A 109 -4.20 2.01 5.81
C ASP A 109 -3.23 1.73 6.96
N PHE A 110 -1.95 1.51 6.63
CA PHE A 110 -0.90 1.25 7.62
C PHE A 110 -0.69 2.41 8.62
N ARG A 111 -1.16 3.62 8.30
CA ARG A 111 -1.06 4.78 9.21
C ARG A 111 -2.01 4.66 10.39
N GLU A 112 -3.13 3.97 10.22
CA GLU A 112 -4.04 3.67 11.32
C GLU A 112 -3.38 2.71 12.32
N ASP A 113 -2.76 1.63 11.82
CA ASP A 113 -1.96 0.70 12.62
C ASP A 113 -0.86 1.43 13.41
N LEU A 114 -0.16 2.35 12.74
CA LEU A 114 0.92 3.12 13.36
C LEU A 114 0.38 4.07 14.44
N SER A 115 -0.76 4.70 14.20
CA SER A 115 -1.41 5.61 15.15
C SER A 115 -1.89 4.88 16.39
N LEU A 116 -2.53 3.72 16.23
CA LEU A 116 -2.94 2.84 17.32
C LEU A 116 -1.75 2.38 18.15
N LYS A 117 -0.67 1.92 17.52
CA LYS A 117 0.55 1.51 18.23
C LYS A 117 1.17 2.64 19.04
N ASN A 118 1.23 3.84 18.47
CA ASN A 118 1.77 5.01 19.15
C ASN A 118 0.88 5.43 20.33
N TYR A 119 -0.45 5.34 20.19
CA TYR A 119 -1.39 5.56 21.27
C TYR A 119 -1.17 4.55 22.41
N ASN A 120 -1.14 3.25 22.11
CA ASN A 120 -0.95 2.20 23.13
C ASN A 120 0.39 2.33 23.85
N ARG A 121 1.46 2.70 23.13
CA ARG A 121 2.78 2.96 23.74
C ARG A 121 2.73 4.13 24.72
N LYS A 122 2.01 5.21 24.39
CA LYS A 122 1.84 6.36 25.29
C LYS A 122 1.03 6.01 26.54
N GLN A 123 0.05 5.12 26.40
CA GLN A 123 -0.84 4.71 27.49
C GLN A 123 -0.30 3.55 28.32
N GLY A 124 0.86 2.98 27.98
CA GLY A 124 1.43 1.82 28.69
C GLY A 124 0.61 0.54 28.56
N ILE A 125 -0.28 0.45 27.57
CA ILE A 125 -1.16 -0.72 27.36
C ILE A 125 -0.37 -1.80 26.63
N ASP A 126 -0.06 -2.91 27.31
CA ASP A 126 0.52 -4.09 26.69
C ASP A 126 -0.56 -4.96 26.03
N LEU A 127 -0.61 -4.94 24.71
CA LEU A 127 -1.52 -5.73 23.89
C LEU A 127 -1.00 -7.16 23.61
N SER A 128 0.16 -7.55 24.14
CA SER A 128 0.67 -8.92 24.02
C SER A 128 -0.33 -9.96 24.57
N SER A 129 -1.12 -9.55 25.56
CA SER A 129 -2.14 -10.35 26.24
C SER A 129 -3.43 -10.60 25.44
N LEU A 130 -3.71 -9.84 24.38
CA LEU A 130 -4.94 -9.98 23.56
C LEU A 130 -4.75 -10.93 22.36
N LYS A 131 -3.52 -11.34 22.06
CA LYS A 131 -3.22 -12.26 20.94
C LYS A 131 -3.49 -13.74 21.25
N THR A 132 -3.88 -14.09 22.48
CA THR A 132 -4.00 -15.49 22.93
C THR A 132 -5.36 -16.14 22.66
N ASN A 133 -6.40 -15.42 22.23
CA ASN A 133 -7.76 -15.98 22.17
C ASN A 133 -8.32 -16.28 20.76
N LEU A 134 -7.47 -16.47 19.75
CA LEU A 134 -7.90 -16.88 18.39
C LEU A 134 -7.34 -18.25 17.93
N LYS A 135 -6.72 -19.03 18.84
CA LYS A 135 -6.34 -20.43 18.59
C LYS A 135 -6.64 -21.33 19.78
N ALA A 136 -7.92 -21.59 20.01
CA ALA A 136 -8.38 -22.77 20.75
C ALA A 136 -9.74 -23.17 20.17
N GLY A 137 -9.69 -23.98 19.12
CA GLY A 137 -10.83 -24.54 18.41
C GLY A 137 -10.35 -25.73 17.58
N ASP A 138 -9.51 -26.56 18.19
CA ASP A 138 -9.19 -27.89 17.69
C ASP A 138 -10.35 -28.80 18.14
N GLY A 139 -11.13 -29.26 17.17
CA GLY A 139 -12.32 -30.07 17.37
C GLY A 139 -12.41 -31.08 16.25
N SER A 140 -11.66 -32.16 16.39
CA SER A 140 -11.85 -33.42 15.69
C SER A 140 -13.31 -33.87 15.83
N ALA A 141 -14.02 -34.01 14.72
CA ALA A 141 -15.28 -34.77 14.67
C ALA A 141 -15.02 -36.03 13.83
N GLU A 142 -14.86 -37.13 14.53
CA GLU A 142 -14.85 -38.48 14.00
C GLU A 142 -16.22 -38.86 13.43
N SER A 143 -16.15 -39.76 12.45
CA SER A 143 -17.20 -40.36 11.64
C SER A 143 -18.34 -41.01 12.44
N GLN A 144 -19.58 -40.84 11.97
CA GLN A 144 -20.67 -41.79 12.24
C GLN A 144 -21.43 -42.15 10.97
N THR A 145 -21.41 -43.46 10.72
CA THR A 145 -22.07 -44.24 9.66
C THR A 145 -23.59 -44.19 9.79
N PHE A 146 -24.30 -43.94 8.68
CA PHE A 146 -25.74 -44.20 8.58
C PHE A 146 -25.98 -45.37 7.62
N HIS A 147 -26.39 -46.51 8.19
CA HIS A 147 -27.13 -47.55 7.49
C HIS A 147 -28.63 -47.24 7.62
N LYS A 148 -29.34 -47.09 6.50
CA LYS A 148 -30.52 -47.90 6.17
C LYS A 148 -30.91 -47.70 4.71
#